data_AF-A0A383DVB4-F1
#
_entry.id   AF-A0A383DVB4-F1
#
_cell.length_a   1.000
_cell.length_b   1.000
_cell.length_c   1.000
_cell.angle_alpha   90.00
_cell.angle_beta   90.00
_cell.angle_gamma   90.00
#
_symmetry.space_group_name_H-M   'P 1'
#
loop_
_entity.id
_entity.type
_entity.pdbx_description
1 polymer ?
#
loop_
_entity_poly.entity_id
_entity_poly.type
_entity_poly.pdbx_seq_one_letter_code
_entity_poly.pdbx_strand_id
1 'polypeptide(L)'
;LAAPLFQDSDGTISRVEFYLNGKLFRIDDKEPFYGIFSPESSAPLFNANREWEITMVGIDNDDNRVAMTTSGVVAGAVTFPDIAITQPAASTRVVDGEEVEIVIEVTGANTSQLGLHQATAGDTNGTVLLYSNGQEIGAVDEIGLGSGVFSFKWPAKEVYATSDHKVDIVAIASLPDTNANGVTVKPVLVSGPLTIEVHMRDPVNDPQAAIIQAYQDLLFHTPSDDEVAMILAN
;
A
#
# COMPACT_ATOMS: atom_id res chain seq x y z
N LEU A 1 -1.41 3.95 -30.91
CA LEU A 1 -0.35 3.84 -31.95
C LEU A 1 -0.88 4.48 -33.22
N ALA A 2 -0.36 5.65 -33.59
CA ALA A 2 -0.67 6.29 -34.87
C ALA A 2 0.39 5.86 -35.88
N ALA A 3 -0.02 5.40 -37.06
CA ALA A 3 0.89 5.19 -38.19
C ALA A 3 1.19 6.57 -38.81
N PRO A 4 2.47 6.94 -39.02
CA PRO A 4 2.78 8.18 -39.73
C PRO A 4 2.32 8.07 -41.18
N LEU A 5 1.61 9.09 -41.67
CA LEU A 5 1.30 9.24 -43.09
C LEU A 5 2.41 10.08 -43.72
N PHE A 6 3.32 9.44 -44.45
CA PHE A 6 4.25 10.13 -45.32
C PHE A 6 3.67 10.15 -46.73
N GLN A 7 3.65 11.33 -47.35
CA GLN A 7 3.23 11.50 -48.73
C GLN A 7 4.37 12.17 -49.48
N ASP A 8 4.82 11.51 -50.54
CA ASP A 8 5.75 12.07 -51.51
C ASP A 8 4.91 12.53 -52.73
N SER A 9 5.07 13.79 -53.13
CA SER A 9 4.28 14.40 -54.20
C SER A 9 4.79 14.07 -55.60
N ASP A 10 6.04 13.67 -55.71
CA ASP A 10 6.80 13.49 -56.95
C ASP A 10 7.52 12.14 -57.05
N GLY A 11 7.46 11.33 -55.98
CA GLY A 11 8.06 10.00 -55.92
C GLY A 11 7.38 9.01 -54.96
N THR A 12 8.17 8.10 -54.41
CA THR A 12 7.76 7.14 -53.37
C THR A 12 8.72 7.20 -52.19
N ILE A 13 8.19 7.03 -50.98
CA ILE A 13 9.03 6.85 -49.80
C ILE A 13 9.75 5.50 -49.91
N SER A 14 11.09 5.53 -49.94
CA SER A 14 11.93 4.34 -50.04
C SER A 14 12.05 3.61 -48.71
N ARG A 15 12.15 4.36 -47.60
CA ARG A 15 12.17 3.81 -46.23
C ARG A 15 11.87 4.87 -45.16
N VAL A 16 11.53 4.40 -43.97
CA VAL A 16 11.46 5.21 -42.74
C VAL A 16 12.48 4.73 -41.73
N GLU A 17 13.31 5.64 -41.23
CA GLU A 17 14.27 5.41 -40.14
C GLU A 17 13.65 5.91 -38.82
N PHE A 18 13.56 5.04 -37.81
CA PHE A 18 12.99 5.35 -36.49
C PHE A 18 14.10 5.47 -35.45
N TYR A 19 14.10 6.60 -34.75
CA TYR A 19 15.05 6.95 -33.70
C TYR A 19 14.31 7.10 -32.37
N LEU A 20 14.80 6.43 -31.32
CA LEU A 20 14.33 6.57 -29.94
C LEU A 20 15.42 7.30 -29.16
N ASN A 21 15.08 8.45 -28.58
CA ASN A 21 16.01 9.30 -27.84
C ASN A 21 17.31 9.57 -28.64
N GLY A 22 17.17 9.84 -29.94
CA GLY A 22 18.28 10.09 -30.86
C GLY A 22 19.03 8.85 -31.39
N LYS A 23 18.69 7.64 -30.92
CA LYS A 23 19.33 6.40 -31.35
C LYS A 23 18.48 5.64 -32.35
N LEU A 24 19.04 5.33 -33.52
CA LEU A 24 18.38 4.50 -34.54
C LEU A 24 18.05 3.13 -33.94
N PHE A 25 16.77 2.75 -33.94
CA PHE A 25 16.33 1.44 -33.42
C PHE A 25 15.61 0.60 -34.47
N ARG A 26 15.12 1.20 -35.57
CA ARG A 26 14.46 0.48 -36.65
C ARG A 26 14.56 1.22 -37.98
N ILE A 27 14.63 0.44 -39.06
CA ILE A 27 14.39 0.89 -40.43
C ILE A 27 13.24 0.04 -40.97
N ASP A 28 12.27 0.68 -41.62
CA ASP A 28 11.16 -0.01 -42.29
C ASP A 28 11.09 0.45 -43.75
N ASP A 29 11.16 -0.48 -44.69
CA ASP A 29 11.18 -0.23 -46.14
C ASP A 29 9.87 -0.68 -46.82
N LYS A 30 8.86 -1.05 -46.03
CA LYS A 30 7.56 -1.51 -46.55
C LYS A 30 6.40 -0.80 -45.89
N GLU A 31 5.55 -0.21 -46.73
CA GLU A 31 4.29 0.37 -46.27
C GLU A 31 3.29 -0.71 -45.80
N PRO A 32 2.51 -0.45 -44.74
CA PRO A 32 2.53 0.75 -43.89
C PRO A 32 3.74 0.77 -42.95
N PHE A 33 4.49 1.87 -42.91
CA PHE A 33 5.68 1.98 -42.06
C PHE A 33 5.28 2.01 -40.58
N TYR A 34 5.92 1.18 -39.75
CA TYR A 34 5.63 1.17 -38.32
C TYR A 34 6.86 0.85 -37.48
N GLY A 35 6.86 1.30 -36.23
CA GLY A 35 7.86 0.95 -35.22
C GLY A 35 7.20 0.66 -33.89
N ILE A 36 7.61 -0.44 -33.26
CA ILE A 36 7.24 -0.76 -31.88
C ILE A 36 8.47 -0.48 -31.02
N PHE A 37 8.30 0.30 -29.97
CA PHE A 37 9.38 0.68 -29.07
C PHE A 37 8.94 0.51 -27.62
N SER A 38 9.94 0.37 -26.75
CA SER A 38 9.81 0.52 -25.31
C SER A 38 10.69 1.69 -24.91
N PRO A 39 10.20 2.66 -24.10
CA PRO A 39 11.02 3.76 -23.61
C PRO A 39 12.33 3.25 -22.99
N GLU A 40 13.47 3.74 -23.50
CA GLU A 40 14.79 3.41 -22.93
C GLU A 40 14.94 4.11 -21.58
N SER A 41 15.25 3.34 -20.52
CA SER A 41 15.57 3.90 -19.21
C SER A 41 16.50 2.97 -18.44
N SER A 42 17.61 3.51 -17.94
CA SER A 42 18.46 2.87 -16.93
C SER A 42 17.95 3.07 -15.51
N ALA A 43 17.05 4.05 -15.30
CA ALA A 43 16.45 4.33 -14.01
C ALA A 43 15.32 3.33 -13.69
N PRO A 44 15.22 2.81 -12.46
CA PRO A 44 14.06 2.04 -11.99
C PRO A 44 12.76 2.85 -12.17
N LEU A 45 11.61 2.18 -12.33
CA LEU A 45 10.30 2.86 -12.48
C LEU A 45 9.88 3.66 -11.23
N PHE A 46 10.61 3.57 -10.11
CA PHE A 46 10.07 3.83 -8.78
C PHE A 46 10.07 5.29 -8.31
N ASN A 47 10.59 6.25 -9.10
CA ASN A 47 10.67 7.65 -8.65
C ASN A 47 10.88 8.70 -9.75
N ALA A 48 10.94 8.33 -11.03
CA ALA A 48 11.14 9.28 -12.11
C ALA A 48 10.22 8.98 -13.28
N ASN A 49 9.62 10.05 -13.81
CA ASN A 49 8.97 10.03 -15.11
C ASN A 49 9.99 9.60 -16.16
N ARG A 50 9.61 8.63 -17.00
CA ARG A 50 10.41 8.21 -18.15
C ARG A 50 9.95 8.98 -19.36
N GLU A 51 10.69 10.01 -19.69
CA GLU A 51 10.49 10.74 -20.94
C GLU A 51 11.01 9.90 -22.11
N TRP A 52 10.31 9.99 -23.23
CA TRP A 52 10.74 9.38 -24.48
C TRP A 52 10.46 10.33 -25.64
N GLU A 53 11.35 10.29 -26.62
CA GLU A 53 11.19 10.97 -27.90
C GLU A 53 11.37 9.97 -29.04
N ILE A 54 10.40 9.93 -29.94
CA ILE A 54 10.49 9.19 -31.21
C ILE A 54 10.61 10.19 -32.35
N THR A 55 11.71 10.08 -33.09
CA THR A 55 11.90 10.79 -34.35
C THR A 55 11.82 9.79 -35.50
N MET A 56 10.97 10.07 -36.48
CA MET A 56 10.78 9.30 -37.70
C MET A 56 11.35 10.10 -38.86
N VAL A 57 12.23 9.51 -39.65
CA VAL A 57 12.82 10.13 -40.83
C VAL A 57 12.37 9.35 -42.07
N GLY A 58 11.46 9.93 -42.83
CA GLY A 58 11.07 9.41 -44.14
C GLY A 58 12.10 9.80 -45.18
N ILE A 59 12.52 8.85 -46.00
CA ILE A 59 13.50 9.02 -47.08
C ILE A 59 12.85 8.59 -48.39
N ASP A 60 12.86 9.43 -49.41
CA ASP A 60 12.27 9.12 -50.72
C ASP A 60 13.25 8.38 -51.65
N ASN A 61 12.88 8.20 -52.92
CA ASN A 61 13.72 7.57 -53.94
C ASN A 61 14.85 8.45 -54.49
N ASP A 62 14.86 9.74 -54.13
CA ASP A 62 15.87 10.72 -54.55
C ASP A 62 16.78 11.13 -53.37
N ASP A 63 16.75 10.35 -52.28
CA ASP A 63 17.47 10.57 -51.02
C ASP A 63 17.09 11.87 -50.28
N ASN A 64 15.96 12.51 -50.60
CA ASN A 64 15.42 13.60 -49.80
C ASN A 64 14.90 13.05 -48.46
N ARG A 65 14.94 13.90 -47.43
CA ARG A 65 14.62 13.50 -46.05
C ARG A 65 13.62 14.45 -45.43
N VAL A 66 12.60 13.88 -44.79
CA VAL A 66 11.65 14.61 -43.94
C VAL A 66 11.57 13.94 -42.59
N ALA A 67 11.56 14.73 -41.52
CA ALA A 67 11.50 14.23 -40.15
C ALA A 67 10.22 14.66 -39.45
N MET A 68 9.68 13.77 -38.62
CA MET A 68 8.60 14.05 -37.68
C MET A 68 8.98 13.54 -36.30
N THR A 69 8.75 14.36 -35.27
CA THR A 69 9.08 14.01 -33.88
C THR A 69 7.82 14.01 -33.04
N THR A 70 7.71 13.02 -32.14
CA THR A 70 6.69 12.96 -31.10
C THR A 70 7.35 12.55 -29.79
N SER A 71 6.86 13.07 -28.68
CA SER A 71 7.37 12.76 -27.36
C SER A 71 6.23 12.40 -26.40
N GLY A 72 6.61 11.82 -25.27
CA GLY A 72 5.67 11.54 -24.19
C GLY A 72 6.38 11.12 -22.92
N VAL A 73 5.56 10.81 -21.91
CA VAL A 73 6.02 10.46 -20.57
C VAL A 73 5.34 9.17 -20.13
N VAL A 74 6.12 8.22 -19.63
CA VAL A 74 5.60 7.15 -18.77
C VAL A 74 5.80 7.58 -17.33
N ALA A 75 4.69 7.78 -16.61
CA ALA A 75 4.74 8.16 -15.21
C ALA A 75 5.50 7.11 -14.38
N GLY A 76 6.28 7.56 -13.39
CA GLY A 76 6.89 6.67 -12.42
C GLY A 76 5.83 5.95 -11.56
N ALA A 77 6.16 4.77 -11.04
CA ALA A 77 5.41 4.09 -10.01
C ALA A 77 5.80 4.66 -8.64
N VAL A 78 4.82 4.92 -7.77
CA VAL A 78 5.08 5.23 -6.36
C VAL A 78 5.14 3.92 -5.60
N THR A 79 6.24 3.65 -4.89
CA THR A 79 6.29 2.57 -3.90
C THR A 79 5.40 2.93 -2.73
N PHE A 80 4.36 2.13 -2.47
CA PHE A 80 3.58 2.26 -1.25
C PHE A 80 4.43 1.84 -0.04
N PRO A 81 4.22 2.44 1.14
CA PRO A 81 4.81 1.92 2.37
C PRO A 81 4.18 0.58 2.75
N ASP A 82 4.88 -0.18 3.58
CA ASP A 82 4.44 -1.47 4.10
C ASP A 82 3.80 -1.28 5.47
N ILE A 83 2.63 -1.88 5.70
CA ILE A 83 1.94 -1.87 6.99
C ILE A 83 1.96 -3.27 7.62
N ALA A 84 2.27 -3.34 8.90
CA ALA A 84 2.25 -4.58 9.66
C ALA A 84 1.76 -4.35 11.09
N ILE A 85 1.08 -5.35 11.63
CA ILE A 85 0.80 -5.43 13.07
C ILE A 85 2.01 -6.12 13.71
N THR A 86 2.70 -5.43 14.62
CA THR A 86 3.93 -5.90 15.27
C THR A 86 3.69 -6.42 16.68
N GLN A 87 2.57 -6.04 17.29
CA GLN A 87 2.10 -6.59 18.57
C GLN A 87 0.59 -6.81 18.56
N PRO A 88 0.08 -7.84 19.28
CA PRO A 88 0.86 -8.86 19.98
C PRO A 88 1.59 -9.81 18.99
N ALA A 89 2.40 -10.73 19.51
CA ALA A 89 2.98 -11.77 18.67
C ALA A 89 1.89 -12.69 18.10
N ALA A 90 2.17 -13.31 16.94
CA ALA A 90 1.24 -14.28 16.37
C ALA A 90 1.06 -15.48 17.30
N SER A 91 -0.16 -16.01 17.35
CA SER A 91 -0.58 -17.10 18.25
C SER A 91 -0.48 -16.78 19.74
N THR A 92 -0.39 -15.49 20.13
CA THR A 92 -0.58 -15.11 21.53
C THR A 92 -1.93 -15.61 22.02
N ARG A 93 -1.93 -16.27 23.18
CA ARG A 93 -3.14 -16.70 23.87
C ARG A 93 -3.61 -15.61 24.82
N VAL A 94 -4.85 -15.20 24.67
CA VAL A 94 -5.52 -14.23 25.54
C VAL A 94 -6.87 -14.76 25.99
N VAL A 95 -7.36 -14.25 27.11
CA VAL A 95 -8.66 -14.62 27.68
C VAL A 95 -9.67 -13.51 27.44
N ASP A 96 -10.94 -13.88 27.30
CA ASP A 96 -12.04 -12.93 27.15
C ASP A 96 -12.01 -11.82 28.24
N GLY A 97 -11.95 -10.58 27.76
CA GLY A 97 -11.86 -9.37 28.54
C GLY A 97 -10.47 -9.02 29.07
N GLU A 98 -9.40 -9.65 28.62
CA GLU A 98 -8.00 -9.21 28.83
C GLU A 98 -7.66 -8.03 27.89
N GLU A 99 -6.94 -7.01 28.37
CA GLU A 99 -6.53 -5.87 27.52
C GLU A 99 -5.21 -6.14 26.80
N VAL A 100 -5.32 -6.30 25.49
CA VAL A 100 -4.20 -6.56 24.58
C VAL A 100 -3.81 -5.26 23.88
N GLU A 101 -2.51 -4.94 23.86
CA GLU A 101 -1.99 -3.83 23.06
C GLU A 101 -1.72 -4.28 21.62
N ILE A 102 -2.40 -3.65 20.66
CA ILE A 102 -2.18 -3.84 19.24
C ILE A 102 -1.29 -2.70 18.74
N VAL A 103 -0.06 -3.03 18.34
CA VAL A 103 0.87 -2.05 17.75
C VAL A 103 0.93 -2.27 16.25
N ILE A 104 0.76 -1.20 15.49
CA ILE A 104 0.86 -1.18 14.03
C ILE A 104 2.02 -0.28 13.64
N GLU A 105 2.87 -0.79 12.76
CA GLU A 105 3.98 -0.04 12.18
C GLU A 105 3.81 0.05 10.67
N VAL A 106 3.97 1.27 10.17
CA VAL A 106 4.05 1.55 8.75
C VAL A 106 5.45 2.00 8.40
N THR A 107 6.13 1.21 7.57
CA THR A 107 7.55 1.32 7.27
C THR A 107 7.81 1.43 5.76
N GLY A 108 9.06 1.64 5.37
CA GLY A 108 9.45 1.75 3.97
C GLY A 108 9.41 3.17 3.42
N ALA A 109 9.16 3.31 2.11
CA ALA A 109 9.18 4.59 1.42
C ALA A 109 7.83 5.31 1.53
N ASN A 110 7.84 6.64 1.42
CA ASN A 110 6.64 7.49 1.42
C ASN A 110 5.79 7.40 2.71
N THR A 111 6.35 6.96 3.84
CA THR A 111 5.68 6.93 5.15
C THR A 111 5.24 8.32 5.62
N SER A 112 5.97 9.37 5.22
CA SER A 112 5.61 10.77 5.48
C SER A 112 4.25 11.18 4.89
N GLN A 113 3.68 10.39 3.98
CA GLN A 113 2.34 10.63 3.44
C GLN A 113 1.22 10.18 4.39
N LEU A 114 1.49 9.28 5.34
CA LEU A 114 0.48 8.81 6.30
C LEU A 114 0.16 9.84 7.36
N GLY A 115 1.18 10.55 7.87
CA GLY A 115 1.04 11.56 8.91
C GLY A 115 0.45 12.90 8.44
N LEU A 116 -0.01 12.98 7.19
CA LEU A 116 -0.75 14.15 6.69
C LEU A 116 -2.22 14.05 7.13
N HIS A 117 -2.46 14.14 8.44
CA HIS A 117 -3.76 14.60 8.93
C HIS A 117 -4.03 15.95 8.25
N GLN A 118 -4.99 16.05 7.33
CA GLN A 118 -5.49 17.39 7.04
C GLN A 118 -6.27 17.83 8.27
N ALA A 119 -5.92 19.01 8.79
CA ALA A 119 -6.45 19.60 10.01
C ALA A 119 -7.93 20.03 9.91
N THR A 120 -8.72 19.39 9.05
CA THR A 120 -10.14 19.65 8.89
C THR A 120 -10.92 18.61 9.69
N ALA A 121 -11.88 19.06 10.50
CA ALA A 121 -12.75 18.16 11.25
C ALA A 121 -13.43 17.15 10.29
N GLY A 122 -13.24 15.86 10.55
CA GLY A 122 -13.76 14.77 9.71
C GLY A 122 -12.77 14.17 8.72
N ASP A 123 -11.51 14.62 8.69
CA ASP A 123 -10.47 13.93 7.91
C ASP A 123 -9.99 12.65 8.64
N THR A 124 -10.09 11.51 7.95
CA THR A 124 -9.59 10.20 8.40
C THR A 124 -8.26 9.81 7.74
N ASN A 125 -7.63 10.72 7.00
CA ASN A 125 -6.30 10.50 6.46
C ASN A 125 -5.31 10.29 7.60
N GLY A 126 -4.51 9.23 7.52
CA GLY A 126 -3.59 8.85 8.57
C GLY A 126 -4.23 8.07 9.72
N THR A 127 -5.54 7.83 9.72
CA THR A 127 -6.18 6.93 10.69
C THR A 127 -6.01 5.46 10.25
N VAL A 128 -5.74 4.59 11.22
CA VAL A 128 -5.78 3.12 11.04
C VAL A 128 -7.08 2.57 11.61
N LEU A 129 -7.84 1.84 10.79
CA LEU A 129 -8.99 1.06 11.25
C LEU A 129 -8.55 -0.37 11.55
N LEU A 130 -9.05 -0.93 12.65
CA LEU A 130 -8.75 -2.27 13.10
C LEU A 130 -10.01 -3.14 13.03
N TYR A 131 -9.83 -4.35 12.51
CA TYR A 131 -10.88 -5.36 12.40
C TYR A 131 -10.43 -6.67 13.02
N SER A 132 -11.33 -7.34 13.75
CA SER A 132 -11.17 -8.70 14.24
C SER A 132 -12.18 -9.61 13.55
N ASN A 133 -11.74 -10.60 12.76
CA ASN A 133 -12.61 -11.49 11.97
C ASN A 133 -13.73 -10.74 11.22
N GLY A 134 -13.40 -9.56 10.67
CA GLY A 134 -14.31 -8.71 9.90
C GLY A 134 -15.21 -7.78 10.71
N GLN A 135 -15.14 -7.78 12.04
CA GLN A 135 -15.82 -6.79 12.89
C GLN A 135 -14.87 -5.65 13.24
N GLU A 136 -15.29 -4.40 13.05
CA GLU A 136 -14.49 -3.24 13.45
C GLU A 136 -14.35 -3.20 14.97
N ILE A 137 -13.11 -3.11 15.45
CA ILE A 137 -12.80 -3.03 16.89
C ILE A 137 -12.35 -1.64 17.32
N GLY A 138 -11.86 -0.82 16.39
CA GLY A 138 -11.46 0.53 16.70
C GLY A 138 -10.83 1.28 15.54
N ALA A 139 -10.67 2.59 15.75
CA ALA A 139 -9.91 3.49 14.92
C ALA A 139 -8.82 4.13 15.80
N VAL A 140 -7.60 4.21 15.28
CA VAL A 140 -6.45 4.72 16.01
C VAL A 140 -5.70 5.77 15.20
N ASP A 141 -5.35 6.87 15.87
CA ASP A 141 -4.50 7.92 15.34
C ASP A 141 -3.03 7.64 15.67
N GLU A 142 -2.15 8.25 14.91
CA GLU A 142 -0.70 8.08 15.05
C GLU A 142 -0.20 8.60 16.41
N ILE A 143 0.63 7.84 17.12
CA ILE A 143 1.14 8.19 18.46
C ILE A 143 2.05 9.44 18.43
N GLY A 144 2.52 9.80 17.24
CA GLY A 144 3.17 11.08 16.95
C GLY A 144 3.24 11.32 15.45
N LEU A 145 3.00 12.56 15.04
CA LEU A 145 2.96 12.95 13.62
C LEU A 145 4.21 12.48 12.86
N GLY A 146 4.00 11.63 11.86
CA GLY A 146 5.03 11.07 10.98
C GLY A 146 5.90 9.97 11.60
N SER A 147 5.50 9.41 12.75
CA SER A 147 6.20 8.27 13.37
C SER A 147 6.00 6.94 12.62
N GLY A 148 4.89 6.77 11.90
CA GLY A 148 4.44 5.52 11.32
C GLY A 148 3.91 4.52 12.36
N VAL A 149 3.72 4.92 13.62
CA VAL A 149 3.38 4.02 14.73
C VAL A 149 1.99 4.35 15.30
N PHE A 150 1.20 3.29 15.47
CA PHE A 150 -0.15 3.33 16.02
C PHE A 150 -0.25 2.31 17.16
N SER A 151 -0.96 2.64 18.23
CA SER A 151 -1.21 1.74 19.35
C SER A 151 -2.68 1.79 19.77
N PHE A 152 -3.30 0.61 19.84
CA PHE A 152 -4.67 0.45 20.24
C PHE A 152 -4.79 -0.62 21.34
N LYS A 153 -5.32 -0.21 22.50
CA LYS A 153 -5.64 -1.11 23.60
C LYS A 153 -7.02 -1.73 23.36
N TRP A 154 -7.03 -3.03 23.11
CA TRP A 154 -8.23 -3.77 22.78
C TRP A 154 -8.58 -4.76 23.90
N PRO A 155 -9.75 -4.62 24.56
CA PRO A 155 -10.26 -5.68 25.42
C PRO A 155 -10.69 -6.85 24.53
N ALA A 156 -9.93 -7.94 24.56
CA ALA A 156 -10.14 -9.11 23.73
C ALA A 156 -11.54 -9.68 23.97
N LYS A 157 -12.22 -10.10 22.89
CA LYS A 157 -13.58 -10.61 22.97
C LYS A 157 -13.71 -11.97 22.30
N GLU A 158 -14.07 -12.98 23.08
CA GLU A 158 -14.23 -14.35 22.57
C GLU A 158 -15.36 -14.45 21.54
N VAL A 159 -16.37 -13.57 21.59
CA VAL A 159 -17.45 -13.53 20.58
C VAL A 159 -16.94 -13.26 19.16
N TYR A 160 -15.73 -12.74 18.99
CA TYR A 160 -15.10 -12.57 17.68
C TYR A 160 -14.28 -13.77 17.24
N ALA A 161 -14.01 -14.73 18.13
CA ALA A 161 -13.23 -15.93 17.82
C ALA A 161 -14.02 -16.91 16.96
N THR A 162 -13.30 -17.63 16.11
CA THR A 162 -13.80 -18.82 15.42
C THR A 162 -13.94 -19.99 16.38
N SER A 163 -14.55 -21.09 15.93
CA SER A 163 -14.73 -22.29 16.76
C SER A 163 -13.42 -22.96 17.22
N ASP A 164 -12.30 -22.64 16.58
CA ASP A 164 -10.94 -23.05 16.99
C ASP A 164 -10.20 -21.96 17.79
N HIS A 165 -10.96 -21.03 18.40
CA HIS A 165 -10.47 -19.95 19.26
C HIS A 165 -9.63 -18.88 18.55
N LYS A 166 -9.62 -18.82 17.22
CA LYS A 166 -8.77 -17.89 16.49
C LYS A 166 -9.46 -16.57 16.18
N VAL A 167 -8.69 -15.49 16.32
CA VAL A 167 -9.06 -14.16 15.86
C VAL A 167 -7.98 -13.66 14.92
N ASP A 168 -8.36 -13.37 13.68
CA ASP A 168 -7.52 -12.64 12.74
C ASP A 168 -7.77 -11.14 12.90
N ILE A 169 -6.70 -10.41 13.21
CA ILE A 169 -6.68 -8.96 13.32
C ILE A 169 -6.10 -8.39 12.03
N VAL A 170 -6.79 -7.42 11.42
CA VAL A 170 -6.34 -6.71 10.22
C VAL A 170 -6.36 -5.21 10.47
N ALA A 171 -5.31 -4.53 10.06
CA ALA A 171 -5.18 -3.08 10.10
C ALA A 171 -5.32 -2.49 8.69
N ILE A 172 -6.11 -1.42 8.56
CA ILE A 172 -6.32 -0.69 7.32
C ILE A 172 -5.95 0.77 7.53
N ALA A 173 -4.86 1.22 6.91
CA ALA A 173 -4.43 2.62 6.93
C ALA A 173 -4.99 3.37 5.71
N SER A 174 -5.66 4.50 5.96
CA SER A 174 -6.08 5.42 4.90
C SER A 174 -4.95 6.38 4.54
N LEU A 175 -4.55 6.40 3.28
CA LEU A 175 -3.61 7.40 2.75
C LEU A 175 -4.36 8.65 2.28
N PRO A 176 -3.69 9.81 2.18
CA PRO A 176 -4.29 11.02 1.63
C PRO A 176 -4.82 10.81 0.21
N ASP A 177 -5.91 11.52 -0.08
CA ASP A 177 -6.50 11.54 -1.42
C ASP A 177 -5.46 11.96 -2.46
N THR A 178 -5.44 11.24 -3.58
CA THR A 178 -4.58 11.54 -4.72
C THR A 178 -5.39 11.59 -6.01
N ASN A 179 -4.95 12.41 -6.96
CA ASN A 179 -5.59 12.52 -8.27
C ASN A 179 -4.85 11.65 -9.28
N ALA A 180 -5.52 10.63 -9.80
CA ALA A 180 -5.01 9.77 -10.85
C ALA A 180 -5.93 9.87 -12.08
N ASN A 181 -5.39 10.32 -13.22
CA ASN A 181 -6.13 10.46 -14.48
C ASN A 181 -7.44 11.28 -14.37
N GLY A 182 -7.43 12.34 -13.56
CA GLY A 182 -8.60 13.20 -13.35
C GLY A 182 -9.64 12.61 -12.38
N VAL A 183 -9.36 11.49 -11.74
CA VAL A 183 -10.20 10.88 -10.70
C VAL A 183 -9.49 11.00 -9.35
N THR A 184 -10.20 11.50 -8.34
CA THR A 184 -9.74 11.47 -6.96
C THR A 184 -9.93 10.07 -6.39
N VAL A 185 -8.85 9.48 -5.89
CA VAL A 185 -8.84 8.17 -5.25
C VAL A 185 -8.27 8.30 -3.85
N LYS A 186 -8.81 7.52 -2.90
CA LYS A 186 -8.25 7.37 -1.54
C LYS A 186 -7.52 6.03 -1.47
N PRO A 187 -6.18 6.00 -1.57
CA PRO A 187 -5.45 4.76 -1.44
C PRO A 187 -5.54 4.23 -0.01
N VAL A 188 -5.49 2.91 0.13
CA VAL A 188 -5.49 2.25 1.44
C VAL A 188 -4.36 1.23 1.48
N LEU A 189 -3.75 1.09 2.65
CA LEU A 189 -2.83 0.01 2.97
C LEU A 189 -3.56 -1.00 3.84
N VAL A 190 -3.32 -2.28 3.60
CA VAL A 190 -3.94 -3.36 4.36
C VAL A 190 -2.82 -4.26 4.87
N SER A 191 -2.79 -4.51 6.18
CA SER A 191 -1.83 -5.43 6.77
C SER A 191 -2.12 -6.87 6.37
N GLY A 192 -1.11 -7.73 6.48
CA GLY A 192 -1.38 -9.16 6.65
C GLY A 192 -2.19 -9.40 7.93
N PRO A 193 -2.97 -10.49 8.00
CA PRO A 193 -3.68 -10.85 9.23
C PRO A 193 -2.68 -11.23 10.32
N LEU A 194 -2.89 -10.71 11.53
CA LEU A 194 -2.29 -11.24 12.75
C LEU A 194 -3.29 -12.17 13.42
N THR A 195 -2.99 -13.46 13.45
CA THR A 195 -3.83 -14.45 14.14
C THR A 195 -3.39 -14.58 15.60
N ILE A 196 -4.33 -14.41 16.52
CA ILE A 196 -4.18 -14.72 17.96
C ILE A 196 -5.23 -15.75 18.41
N GLU A 197 -5.09 -16.28 19.62
CA GLU A 197 -6.08 -17.16 20.22
C GLU A 197 -6.83 -16.45 21.36
N VAL A 198 -8.15 -16.37 21.28
CA VAL A 198 -9.01 -15.80 22.33
C VAL A 198 -9.87 -16.90 22.93
N HIS A 199 -9.69 -17.15 24.22
CA HIS A 199 -10.37 -18.22 24.95
C HIS A 199 -11.48 -17.67 25.85
N MET A 200 -12.56 -18.43 26.00
CA MET A 200 -13.62 -18.10 26.95
C MET A 200 -13.04 -18.04 28.36
N ARG A 201 -13.53 -17.08 29.15
CA ARG A 201 -13.15 -16.97 30.55
C ARG A 201 -13.63 -18.18 31.36
N ASP A 202 -12.68 -18.92 31.95
CA ASP A 202 -12.94 -20.02 32.89
C ASP A 202 -12.15 -19.83 34.20
N PRO A 203 -12.65 -19.02 35.15
CA PRO A 203 -11.94 -18.71 36.40
C PRO A 203 -11.72 -19.92 37.32
N VAL A 204 -12.38 -21.06 37.05
CA VAL A 204 -12.27 -22.25 37.89
C VAL A 204 -11.07 -23.09 37.48
N ASN A 205 -10.82 -23.20 36.17
CA ASN A 205 -9.78 -24.08 35.63
C ASN A 205 -8.60 -23.33 35.00
N ASP A 206 -8.74 -22.04 34.74
CA ASP A 206 -7.70 -21.19 34.16
C ASP A 206 -7.26 -20.10 35.17
N PRO A 207 -6.05 -20.19 35.75
CA PRO A 207 -5.50 -19.18 36.63
C PRO A 207 -5.45 -17.78 36.00
N GLN A 208 -5.22 -17.67 34.69
CA GLN A 208 -5.23 -16.40 33.95
C GLN A 208 -6.62 -15.77 34.03
N ALA A 209 -7.66 -16.56 33.73
CA ALA A 209 -9.05 -16.14 33.83
C ALA A 209 -9.47 -15.76 35.25
N ALA A 210 -8.95 -16.47 36.27
CA ALA A 210 -9.20 -16.16 37.67
C ALA A 210 -8.64 -14.80 38.09
N ILE A 211 -7.42 -14.48 37.65
CA ILE A 211 -6.77 -13.18 37.89
C ILE A 211 -7.58 -12.06 37.23
N ILE A 212 -7.93 -12.22 35.96
CA ILE A 212 -8.73 -11.23 35.22
C ILE A 212 -10.08 -10.98 35.91
N GLN A 213 -10.77 -12.05 36.33
CA GLN A 213 -12.02 -11.93 37.06
C GLN A 213 -11.85 -11.17 38.38
N ALA A 214 -10.79 -11.47 39.15
CA ALA A 214 -10.51 -10.78 40.41
C ALA A 214 -10.23 -9.28 40.22
N TYR A 215 -9.52 -8.89 39.16
CA TYR A 215 -9.30 -7.48 38.83
C TYR A 215 -10.61 -6.76 38.52
N GLN A 216 -11.45 -7.36 37.69
CA GLN A 216 -12.71 -6.74 37.29
C GLN A 216 -13.68 -6.65 38.48
N ASP A 217 -13.74 -7.67 39.34
CA ASP A 217 -14.67 -7.72 40.47
C ASP A 217 -14.22 -6.85 41.65
N LEU A 218 -12.93 -6.82 41.95
CA LEU A 218 -12.39 -6.17 43.16
C LEU A 218 -11.84 -4.77 42.88
N LEU A 219 -11.27 -4.56 41.70
CA LEU A 219 -10.59 -3.31 41.33
C LEU A 219 -11.36 -2.50 40.27
N PHE A 220 -12.42 -3.07 39.68
CA PHE A 220 -13.22 -2.43 38.62
C PHE A 220 -12.36 -1.95 37.43
N HIS A 221 -11.28 -2.69 37.14
CA HIS A 221 -10.30 -2.41 36.10
C HIS A 221 -10.05 -3.67 35.26
N THR A 222 -9.75 -3.50 33.98
CA THR A 222 -9.35 -4.61 33.09
C THR A 222 -7.83 -4.67 33.06
N PRO A 223 -7.21 -5.74 33.57
CA PRO A 223 -5.76 -5.79 33.65
C PRO A 223 -5.13 -5.85 32.27
N SER A 224 -3.95 -5.26 32.13
CA SER A 224 -3.11 -5.46 30.95
C SER A 224 -2.44 -6.84 30.96
N ASP A 225 -2.02 -7.31 29.79
CA ASP A 225 -1.23 -8.55 29.64
C ASP A 225 -0.02 -8.59 30.60
N ASP A 226 0.67 -7.45 30.78
CA ASP A 226 1.80 -7.33 31.70
C ASP A 226 1.40 -7.53 33.18
N GLU A 227 0.27 -6.95 33.61
CA GLU A 227 -0.24 -7.12 34.98
C GLU A 227 -0.59 -8.59 35.26
N VAL A 228 -1.23 -9.25 34.28
CA VAL A 228 -1.58 -10.67 34.37
C VAL A 228 -0.32 -11.54 34.42
N ALA A 229 0.65 -11.28 33.53
CA ALA A 229 1.91 -12.03 33.46
C ALA A 229 2.74 -11.89 34.75
N MET A 230 2.79 -10.70 35.35
CA MET A 230 3.50 -10.46 36.60
C MET A 230 2.94 -11.28 37.78
N ILE A 231 1.63 -11.51 37.81
CA ILE A 231 1.00 -12.29 38.88
C ILE A 231 1.19 -13.77 38.65
N LEU A 232 1.04 -14.25 37.41
CA LEU A 232 1.25 -15.66 37.07
C LEU A 232 2.69 -16.14 37.30
N ALA A 233 3.66 -15.23 37.28
CA ALA A 233 5.07 -15.54 37.49
C ALA A 233 5.46 -15.73 38.97
N ASN A 234 4.58 -15.41 39.93
CA ASN A 234 4.81 -15.49 41.38
C ASN A 234 4.05 -16.65 42.04
#